data_AF-A0A4Q3SK24-F1
#
_entry.id   AF-A0A4Q3SK24-F1
#
_cell.length_a   1.000
_cell.length_b   1.000
_cell.length_c   1.000
_cell.angle_alpha   90.00
_cell.angle_beta   90.00
_cell.angle_gamma   90.00
#
_symmetry.space_group_name_H-M   'P 1'
#
loop_
_entity.id
_entity.type
_entity.pdbx_description
1 polymer ?
#
loop_
_entity_poly.entity_id
_entity_poly.type
_entity_poly.pdbx_seq_one_letter_code
_entity_poly.pdbx_strand_id
1 'polypeptide(L)'
;MSLFRRALAPLLALLLATPAIAAPGLWRFSDSDTTIYLFGTIHALPPGLQWRDERINRAMARSDTLVVETVLEKDPMAVARLFPPPDSSLPPILERVPAKHRKAFAARIRKSGLNLESLDRMATWQAAFSLMGA
;
A
#
# COMPACT_ATOMS: atom_id res chain seq x y z
N MET A 1 -37.14 -5.16 39.98
CA MET A 1 -37.47 -5.06 38.54
C MET A 1 -36.62 -4.06 37.74
N SER A 2 -35.80 -3.18 38.36
CA SER A 2 -34.93 -2.22 37.65
C SER A 2 -33.59 -2.82 37.17
N LEU A 3 -33.00 -3.76 37.92
CA LEU A 3 -31.70 -4.37 37.62
C LEU A 3 -31.72 -5.30 36.39
N PHE A 4 -32.82 -6.05 36.19
CA PHE A 4 -32.98 -6.94 35.04
C PHE A 4 -33.06 -6.19 33.69
N ARG A 5 -33.68 -4.99 33.67
CA ARG A 5 -33.71 -4.14 32.47
C ARG A 5 -32.35 -3.54 32.11
N ARG A 6 -31.47 -3.34 33.09
CA ARG A 6 -30.13 -2.74 32.90
C ARG A 6 -29.10 -3.73 32.37
N ALA A 7 -29.28 -5.03 32.62
CA ALA A 7 -28.40 -6.09 32.10
C ALA A 7 -28.82 -6.61 30.71
N LEU A 8 -30.10 -6.45 30.34
CA LEU A 8 -30.62 -6.94 29.05
C LEU A 8 -30.10 -6.14 27.85
N ALA A 9 -29.96 -4.82 27.99
CA ALA A 9 -29.47 -3.95 26.93
C ALA A 9 -28.01 -4.23 26.49
N PRO A 10 -27.01 -4.36 27.38
CA PRO A 10 -25.65 -4.69 26.97
C PRO A 10 -25.53 -6.12 26.43
N LEU A 11 -26.33 -7.07 26.94
CA LEU A 11 -26.35 -8.44 26.43
C LEU A 11 -26.92 -8.51 25.01
N LEU A 12 -27.99 -7.76 24.74
CA LEU A 12 -28.56 -7.64 23.40
C LEU A 12 -27.61 -6.92 22.45
N ALA A 13 -26.90 -5.87 22.91
CA ALA A 13 -25.88 -5.19 22.12
C ALA A 13 -24.71 -6.12 21.76
N LEU A 14 -24.29 -7.01 22.67
CA LEU A 14 -23.27 -8.02 22.40
C LEU A 14 -23.75 -9.07 21.38
N LEU A 15 -25.02 -9.49 21.48
CA LEU A 15 -25.63 -10.45 20.54
C LEU A 15 -25.82 -9.88 19.13
N LEU A 16 -25.98 -8.56 19.01
CA LEU A 16 -26.15 -7.86 17.74
C LEU A 16 -24.84 -7.31 17.17
N ALA A 17 -23.75 -7.34 17.93
CA ALA A 17 -22.45 -6.87 17.48
C ALA A 17 -21.87 -7.85 16.44
N THR A 18 -21.90 -7.45 15.17
CA THR A 18 -21.18 -8.15 14.12
C THR A 18 -19.77 -7.57 13.97
N PRO A 19 -18.74 -8.41 13.74
CA PRO A 19 -17.41 -7.90 13.46
C PRO A 19 -17.46 -7.06 12.17
N ALA A 20 -17.08 -5.79 12.28
CA ALA A 20 -16.86 -4.95 11.12
C ALA A 20 -15.55 -5.40 10.45
N ILE A 21 -15.67 -6.17 9.36
CA ILE A 21 -14.52 -6.49 8.52
C ILE A 21 -14.22 -5.25 7.69
N ALA A 22 -13.05 -4.65 7.90
CA ALA A 22 -12.60 -3.52 7.10
C ALA A 22 -12.41 -4.00 5.64
N ALA A 23 -13.35 -3.61 4.77
CA ALA A 23 -13.25 -3.86 3.34
C ALA A 23 -12.48 -2.71 2.67
N PRO A 24 -11.67 -2.98 1.64
CA PRO A 24 -11.00 -1.93 0.90
C PRO A 24 -11.98 -0.94 0.26
N GLY A 25 -11.56 0.32 0.19
CA GLY A 25 -12.26 1.37 -0.54
C GLY A 25 -12.31 1.04 -2.02
N LEU A 26 -13.50 1.16 -2.61
CA LEU A 26 -13.73 1.02 -4.05
C LEU A 26 -14.63 2.18 -4.46
N TRP A 27 -14.09 3.12 -5.23
CA TRP A 27 -14.81 4.30 -5.68
C TRP A 27 -15.34 4.06 -7.08
N ARG A 28 -16.60 4.44 -7.33
CA ARG A 28 -17.26 4.31 -8.63
C ARG A 28 -17.62 5.70 -9.15
N PHE A 29 -17.17 6.00 -10.36
CA PHE A 29 -17.56 7.16 -11.14
C PHE A 29 -18.30 6.65 -12.38
N SER A 30 -19.46 7.21 -12.71
CA SER A 30 -20.25 6.73 -13.84
C SER A 30 -21.09 7.81 -14.47
N ASP A 31 -21.27 7.72 -15.78
CA ASP A 31 -22.22 8.49 -16.58
C ASP A 31 -23.12 7.54 -17.41
N SER A 32 -23.61 7.96 -18.57
CA SER A 32 -24.54 7.19 -19.41
C SER A 32 -23.94 5.93 -20.01
N ASP A 33 -22.64 5.93 -20.32
CA ASP A 33 -21.98 4.90 -21.12
C ASP A 33 -20.63 4.45 -20.54
N THR A 34 -20.14 5.14 -19.51
CA THR A 34 -18.84 4.89 -18.90
C THR A 34 -19.00 4.60 -17.40
N THR A 35 -18.30 3.58 -16.93
CA THR A 35 -18.10 3.35 -15.49
C THR A 35 -16.62 3.17 -15.20
N ILE A 36 -16.08 4.02 -14.33
CA ILE A 36 -14.72 3.94 -13.84
C ILE A 36 -14.75 3.48 -12.39
N TYR A 37 -14.06 2.38 -12.11
CA TYR A 37 -13.76 1.96 -10.75
C TYR A 37 -12.34 2.38 -10.40
N LEU A 38 -12.19 3.20 -9.36
CA LEU A 38 -10.89 3.49 -8.77
C LEU A 38 -10.68 2.59 -7.55
N PHE A 39 -9.58 1.86 -7.56
CA PHE A 39 -9.19 0.94 -6.49
C PHE A 39 -7.72 1.19 -6.15
N GLY A 40 -7.39 1.33 -4.87
CA GLY A 40 -6.00 1.57 -4.43
C GLY A 40 -5.13 0.33 -4.64
N THR A 41 -4.01 0.48 -5.35
CA THR A 41 -3.19 -0.64 -5.83
C THR A 41 -1.90 -0.89 -5.04
N ILE A 42 -1.70 -0.29 -3.86
CA ILE A 42 -0.56 -0.62 -3.01
C ILE A 42 -0.86 -1.93 -2.27
N HIS A 43 -0.34 -3.04 -2.79
CA HIS A 43 -0.62 -4.40 -2.31
C HIS A 43 0.38 -4.90 -1.25
N ALA A 44 1.01 -4.01 -0.48
CA ALA A 44 1.86 -4.37 0.66
C ALA A 44 1.01 -4.82 1.87
N LEU A 45 0.14 -5.82 1.65
CA LEU A 45 -0.76 -6.36 2.65
C LEU A 45 -0.12 -7.56 3.37
N PRO A 46 -0.40 -7.78 4.67
CA PRO A 46 0.05 -8.96 5.38
C PRO A 46 -0.36 -10.26 4.65
N PRO A 47 0.48 -11.31 4.69
CA PRO A 47 0.12 -12.62 4.16
C PRO A 47 -1.20 -13.13 4.75
N GLY A 48 -2.06 -13.69 3.90
CA GLY A 48 -3.34 -14.26 4.31
C GLY A 48 -4.48 -13.26 4.57
N LEU A 49 -4.22 -11.94 4.50
CA LEU A 49 -5.27 -10.94 4.64
C LEU A 49 -6.29 -11.06 3.49
N GLN A 50 -7.55 -11.33 3.83
CA GLN A 50 -8.66 -11.41 2.88
C GLN A 50 -9.15 -10.00 2.53
N TRP A 51 -8.47 -9.36 1.58
CA TRP A 51 -8.81 -8.01 1.13
C TRP A 51 -9.82 -8.00 -0.03
N ARG A 52 -9.84 -9.06 -0.84
CA ARG A 52 -10.67 -9.15 -2.04
C ARG A 52 -12.07 -9.65 -1.68
N ASP A 53 -13.08 -8.85 -2.00
CA ASP A 53 -14.48 -9.18 -1.77
C ASP A 53 -15.30 -9.25 -3.06
N GLU A 54 -16.58 -9.58 -2.93
CA GLU A 54 -17.51 -9.71 -4.04
C GLU A 54 -17.77 -8.40 -4.82
N ARG A 55 -17.63 -7.23 -4.19
CA ARG A 55 -17.78 -5.94 -4.87
C ARG A 55 -16.61 -5.73 -5.82
N ILE A 56 -15.40 -6.02 -5.34
CA ILE A 56 -14.16 -5.94 -6.09
C ILE A 56 -14.15 -6.96 -7.24
N ASN A 57 -14.61 -8.20 -6.98
CA ASN A 57 -14.79 -9.22 -8.01
C ASN A 57 -15.70 -8.75 -9.16
N ARG A 58 -16.87 -8.19 -8.83
CA ARG A 58 -17.82 -7.70 -9.83
C ARG A 58 -17.29 -6.50 -10.60
N ALA A 59 -16.59 -5.57 -9.94
CA ALA A 59 -15.99 -4.42 -10.62
C ALA A 59 -14.95 -4.89 -11.64
N MET A 60 -14.05 -5.81 -11.26
CA MET A 60 -13.08 -6.39 -12.18
C MET A 60 -13.74 -7.13 -13.34
N ALA A 61 -14.73 -7.99 -13.07
CA ALA A 61 -15.38 -8.80 -14.10
C ALA A 61 -16.20 -7.98 -15.11
N ARG A 62 -16.63 -6.77 -14.74
CA ARG A 62 -17.39 -5.86 -15.60
C ARG A 62 -16.53 -4.80 -16.31
N SER A 63 -15.25 -4.71 -15.96
CA SER A 63 -14.36 -3.70 -16.53
C SER A 63 -13.70 -4.26 -17.79
N ASP A 64 -13.87 -3.56 -18.91
CA ASP A 64 -13.26 -3.96 -20.18
C ASP A 64 -11.77 -3.59 -20.27
N THR A 65 -11.28 -2.70 -19.40
CA THR A 65 -9.91 -2.19 -19.42
C THR A 65 -9.37 -2.05 -18.01
N LEU A 66 -8.10 -2.44 -17.84
CA LEU A 66 -7.32 -2.19 -16.62
C LEU A 66 -6.28 -1.09 -16.91
N VAL A 67 -6.35 0.00 -16.16
CA VAL A 67 -5.35 1.08 -16.19
C VAL A 67 -4.53 1.02 -14.91
N VAL A 68 -3.21 1.00 -15.07
CA VAL A 68 -2.24 1.00 -13.96
C VAL A 68 -1.26 2.14 -14.15
N GLU A 69 -0.63 2.60 -13.05
CA GLU A 69 0.36 3.69 -13.08
C GLU A 69 1.55 3.36 -13.99
N THR A 70 2.01 2.12 -13.95
CA THR A 70 3.06 1.62 -14.84
C THR A 70 2.90 0.12 -15.06
N VAL A 71 3.22 -0.33 -16.27
CA VAL A 71 3.39 -1.76 -16.55
C VAL A 71 4.86 -2.05 -16.28
N LEU A 72 5.13 -2.79 -15.20
CA LEU A 72 6.48 -3.29 -14.98
C LEU A 72 6.79 -4.33 -16.05
N GLU A 73 7.73 -3.98 -16.93
CA GLU A 73 8.26 -4.87 -17.95
C GLU A 73 8.86 -6.12 -17.30
N LYS A 74 8.77 -7.26 -18.00
CA LYS A 74 9.43 -8.49 -17.55
C LYS A 74 10.94 -8.42 -17.76
N ASP A 75 11.40 -7.58 -18.67
CA ASP A 75 12.82 -7.33 -18.92
C ASP A 75 13.40 -6.42 -17.82
N PRO A 76 14.33 -6.92 -16.99
CA PRO A 76 14.99 -6.10 -15.97
C PRO A 76 15.72 -4.89 -16.56
N MET A 77 16.18 -4.97 -17.82
CA MET A 77 16.85 -3.84 -18.48
C MET A 77 15.87 -2.74 -18.91
N ALA A 78 14.68 -3.10 -19.38
CA ALA A 78 13.62 -2.14 -19.64
C ALA A 78 13.21 -1.42 -18.35
N VAL A 79 13.04 -2.15 -17.25
CA VAL A 79 12.73 -1.56 -15.93
C VAL A 79 13.85 -0.65 -15.45
N ALA A 80 15.12 -1.04 -15.60
CA ALA A 80 16.26 -0.22 -15.19
C ALA A 80 16.30 1.14 -15.92
N ARG A 81 15.86 1.21 -17.18
CA ARG A 81 15.81 2.45 -17.98
C ARG A 81 14.73 3.43 -17.53
N LEU A 82 13.74 2.99 -16.75
CA LEU A 82 12.73 3.88 -16.17
C LEU A 82 13.30 4.73 -15.04
N PHE A 83 14.44 4.32 -14.47
CA PHE A 83 15.08 5.03 -13.37
C PHE A 83 16.19 5.96 -13.86
N PRO A 84 16.37 7.13 -13.22
CA PRO A 84 17.46 8.02 -13.54
C PRO A 84 18.81 7.37 -13.22
N PRO A 85 19.89 7.80 -13.90
CA PRO A 85 21.24 7.32 -13.59
C PRO A 85 21.65 7.74 -12.16
N PRO A 86 22.62 7.04 -11.56
CA PRO A 86 23.16 7.41 -10.25
C PRO A 86 23.66 8.86 -10.22
N ASP A 87 23.30 9.61 -9.17
CA ASP A 87 23.69 11.00 -8.97
C ASP A 87 24.53 11.15 -7.69
N SER A 88 25.82 11.39 -7.88
CA SER A 88 26.79 11.59 -6.78
C SER A 88 26.70 12.96 -6.10
N SER A 89 25.89 13.88 -6.60
CA SER A 89 25.69 15.21 -5.99
C SER A 89 24.65 15.20 -4.86
N LEU A 90 23.88 14.12 -4.74
CA LEU A 90 22.83 14.00 -3.73
C LEU A 90 23.42 13.87 -2.31
N PRO A 91 22.77 14.45 -1.29
CA PRO A 91 23.14 14.19 0.11
C PRO A 91 23.04 12.69 0.44
N PRO A 92 23.80 12.16 1.39
CA PRO A 92 23.67 10.77 1.84
C PRO A 92 22.22 10.45 2.25
N ILE A 93 21.73 9.24 1.95
CA ILE A 93 20.33 8.83 2.13
C ILE A 93 19.87 8.97 3.59
N LEU A 94 20.78 8.74 4.55
CA LEU A 94 20.50 8.92 5.97
C LEU A 94 20.31 10.39 6.35
N GLU A 95 20.91 11.33 5.61
CA GLU A 95 20.75 12.75 5.88
C GLU A 95 19.45 13.33 5.32
N ARG A 96 18.79 12.61 4.41
CA ARG A 96 17.50 12.98 3.80
C ARG A 96 16.29 12.73 4.70
N VAL A 97 16.52 12.20 5.90
CA VAL A 97 15.52 12.09 6.97
C VAL A 97 15.95 12.88 8.21
N PRO A 98 15.02 13.37 9.04
CA PRO A 98 15.34 14.05 10.29
C PRO A 98 16.28 13.23 11.18
N ALA A 99 17.21 13.91 11.89
CA ALA A 99 18.25 13.29 12.70
C ALA A 99 17.75 12.17 13.64
N LYS A 100 16.58 12.38 14.26
CA LYS A 100 15.93 11.42 15.17
C LYS A 100 15.60 10.06 14.53
N HIS A 101 15.46 9.99 13.20
CA HIS A 101 15.12 8.76 12.48
C HIS A 101 16.32 8.02 11.89
N ARG A 102 17.49 8.66 11.81
CA ARG A 102 18.67 8.12 11.08
C ARG A 102 19.11 6.74 11.58
N LYS A 103 19.15 6.55 12.91
CA LYS A 103 19.53 5.27 13.51
C LYS A 103 18.55 4.14 13.16
N ALA A 104 17.25 4.41 13.26
CA ALA A 104 16.20 3.45 12.92
C ALA A 104 16.21 3.13 11.41
N PHE A 105 16.41 4.15 10.58
CA PHE A 105 16.47 3.99 9.13
C PHE A 105 17.68 3.18 8.69
N ALA A 106 18.87 3.47 9.20
CA ALA A 106 20.08 2.68 8.93
C ALA A 106 19.91 1.21 9.33
N ALA A 107 19.24 0.95 10.47
CA ALA A 107 18.95 -0.42 10.90
C ALA A 107 17.99 -1.14 9.94
N ARG A 108 16.99 -0.44 9.39
CA ARG A 108 16.07 -1.02 8.40
C ARG A 108 16.75 -1.32 7.07
N ILE A 109 17.57 -0.39 6.56
CA ILE A 109 18.36 -0.61 5.34
C ILE A 109 19.24 -1.85 5.50
N ARG A 110 19.96 -1.97 6.62
CA ARG A 110 20.78 -3.17 6.89
C ARG A 110 19.96 -4.46 6.92
N LYS A 111 18.75 -4.43 7.50
CA LYS A 111 17.86 -5.60 7.55
C LYS A 111 17.37 -6.02 6.14
N SER A 112 17.23 -5.06 5.23
CA SER A 112 16.79 -5.32 3.86
C SER A 112 17.84 -5.94 2.93
N GLY A 113 19.11 -5.97 3.35
CA GLY A 113 20.23 -6.43 2.52
C GLY A 113 20.69 -5.43 1.46
N LEU A 114 20.11 -4.23 1.40
CA LEU A 114 20.53 -3.15 0.51
C LEU A 114 21.81 -2.46 1.01
N ASN A 115 22.62 -1.95 0.07
CA ASN A 115 23.81 -1.15 0.36
C ASN A 115 23.44 0.34 0.52
N LEU A 116 23.97 1.00 1.54
CA LEU A 116 23.80 2.45 1.75
C LEU A 116 24.35 3.24 0.56
N GLU A 117 25.54 2.89 0.07
CA GLU A 117 26.21 3.62 -1.00
C GLU A 117 25.43 3.58 -2.32
N SER A 118 24.69 2.48 -2.58
CA SER A 118 23.82 2.42 -3.76
C SER A 118 22.60 3.33 -3.61
N LEU A 119 22.05 3.46 -2.39
CA LEU A 119 20.91 4.33 -2.12
C LEU A 119 21.30 5.81 -2.08
N ASP A 120 22.52 6.13 -1.65
CA ASP A 120 23.05 7.51 -1.63
C ASP A 120 23.04 8.15 -3.02
N ARG A 121 23.17 7.35 -4.09
CA ARG A 121 23.19 7.85 -5.46
C ARG A 121 21.84 7.77 -6.17
N MET A 122 20.79 7.33 -5.50
CA MET A 122 19.43 7.30 -6.05
C MET A 122 18.68 8.56 -5.64
N ALA A 123 17.82 9.08 -6.52
CA ALA A 123 16.85 10.09 -6.10
C ALA A 123 15.97 9.55 -4.95
N THR A 124 15.49 10.43 -4.05
CA THR A 124 14.76 10.01 -2.84
C THR A 124 13.55 9.11 -3.14
N TRP A 125 12.82 9.39 -4.22
CA TRP A 125 11.68 8.58 -4.66
C TRP A 125 12.11 7.19 -5.14
N GLN A 126 13.22 7.08 -5.88
CA GLN A 126 13.76 5.81 -6.37
C GLN A 126 14.25 4.94 -5.21
N ALA A 127 14.96 5.52 -4.26
CA ALA A 127 15.38 4.82 -3.04
C ALA A 127 14.16 4.29 -2.26
N ALA A 128 13.07 5.07 -2.18
CA ALA A 128 11.83 4.64 -1.54
C ALA A 128 11.19 3.43 -2.26
N PHE A 129 11.18 3.40 -3.59
CA PHE A 129 10.74 2.23 -4.36
C PHE A 129 11.58 0.99 -4.06
N SER A 130 12.92 1.10 -4.05
CA SER A 130 13.80 -0.03 -3.72
C SER A 130 13.59 -0.56 -2.30
N LEU A 131 13.21 0.33 -1.36
CA LEU A 131 12.93 -0.03 0.03
C LEU A 131 11.51 -0.59 0.26
N MET A 132 10.60 -0.47 -0.71
CA MET A 132 9.19 -0.89 -0.56
C MET A 132 9.04 -2.41 -0.38
N GLY A 133 9.90 -3.20 -1.02
CA GLY A 133 9.89 -4.67 -0.95
C GLY A 133 10.83 -5.27 0.12
N ALA A 134 11.42 -4.43 0.96
CA ALA A 134 12.63 -4.70 1.74
C ALA A 134 12.40 -4.77 3.26
#